data_AF-A0A3S3R2V3-F1
#
_entry.id   AF-A0A3S3R2V3-F1
#
_cell.length_a   1.000
_cell.length_b   1.000
_cell.length_c   1.000
_cell.angle_alpha   90.00
_cell.angle_beta   90.00
_cell.angle_gamma   90.00
#
_symmetry.space_group_name_H-M   'P 1'
#
loop_
_entity.id
_entity.type
_entity.pdbx_description
1 polymer ?
#
loop_
_entity_poly.entity_id
_entity_poly.type
_entity_poly.pdbx_seq_one_letter_code
_entity_poly.pdbx_strand_id
1 'polypeptide(L)'
;MVMSVEEIEAAMIEKATKSPKPQLYVKDFYKCDPDSKPRVIKNIANGLVKKGELMFWSSGSTTMYARPDRIKNEEGAEGIN
;
A
#
# COMPACT_ATOMS: atom_id res chain seq x y z
N MET A 1 -4.48 17.86 -10.67
CA MET A 1 -3.15 17.73 -11.32
C MET A 1 -2.66 16.37 -10.89
N VAL A 2 -2.25 15.52 -11.83
CA VAL A 2 -1.62 14.24 -11.46
C VAL A 2 -0.39 14.57 -10.63
N MET A 3 -0.38 14.11 -9.38
CA MET A 3 0.77 14.28 -8.50
C MET A 3 1.95 13.48 -9.09
N SER A 4 3.17 13.92 -8.83
CA SER A 4 4.34 13.16 -9.22
C SER A 4 4.37 11.80 -8.49
N VAL A 5 5.05 10.81 -9.06
CA VAL A 5 5.13 9.46 -8.47
C VAL A 5 5.68 9.52 -7.04
N GLU A 6 6.65 10.38 -6.79
CA GLU A 6 7.28 10.57 -5.48
C GLU A 6 6.29 11.14 -4.44
N GLU A 7 5.45 12.08 -4.85
CA GLU A 7 4.39 12.62 -3.98
C GLU A 7 3.33 11.56 -3.64
N ILE A 8 2.96 10.73 -4.62
CA ILE A 8 2.01 9.62 -4.40
C ILE A 8 2.63 8.59 -3.45
N GLU A 9 3.91 8.25 -3.63
CA GLU A 9 4.64 7.35 -2.74
C GLU A 9 4.66 7.87 -1.31
N ALA A 10 5.00 9.14 -1.11
CA ALA A 10 4.99 9.78 0.21
C ALA A 10 3.58 9.77 0.82
N ALA A 11 2.55 10.11 0.04
CA ALA A 11 1.16 10.10 0.49
C ALA A 11 0.69 8.68 0.88
N MET A 12 1.12 7.64 0.15
CA MET A 12 0.84 6.25 0.48
C MET A 12 1.49 5.82 1.80
N ILE A 13 2.77 6.16 2.00
CA ILE A 13 3.50 5.86 3.23
C ILE A 13 2.85 6.58 4.41
N GLU A 14 2.54 7.86 4.26
CA GLU A 14 1.86 8.65 5.29
C GLU A 14 0.48 8.06 5.61
N LYS A 15 -0.30 7.69 4.58
CA LYS A 15 -1.59 7.03 4.75
C LYS A 15 -1.45 5.72 5.51
N ALA A 16 -0.49 4.89 5.14
CA ALA A 16 -0.21 3.62 5.80
C ALA A 16 0.32 3.81 7.23
N THR A 17 0.91 4.95 7.55
CA THR A 17 1.42 5.29 8.89
C THR A 17 0.35 5.86 9.81
N LYS A 18 -0.54 6.72 9.29
CA LYS A 18 -1.57 7.42 10.07
C LYS A 18 -2.90 6.66 10.17
N SER A 19 -3.13 5.68 9.30
CA SER A 19 -4.43 4.98 9.28
C SER A 19 -4.70 4.22 10.58
N PRO A 20 -5.94 4.18 11.08
CA PRO A 20 -6.27 3.45 12.31
C PRO A 20 -5.97 1.95 12.21
N LYS A 21 -6.17 1.38 11.01
CA LYS A 21 -5.82 -0.01 10.72
C LYS A 21 -4.39 -0.08 10.18
N PRO A 22 -3.56 -1.03 10.64
CA PRO A 22 -2.21 -1.23 10.10
C PRO A 22 -2.25 -1.73 8.66
N GLN A 23 -3.26 -2.53 8.35
CA GLN A 23 -3.56 -3.16 7.09
C GLN A 23 -4.56 -2.35 6.27
N LEU A 24 -4.21 -1.94 5.05
CA LEU A 24 -5.06 -1.13 4.16
C LEU A 24 -5.32 -1.83 2.84
N TYR A 25 -6.52 -1.68 2.28
CA TYR A 25 -6.81 -2.20 0.95
C TYR A 25 -6.19 -1.31 -0.12
N VAL A 26 -5.87 -1.88 -1.29
CA VAL A 26 -5.38 -1.10 -2.45
C VAL A 26 -6.29 0.08 -2.80
N LYS A 27 -7.61 -0.09 -2.62
CA LYS A 27 -8.62 0.95 -2.85
C LYS A 27 -8.53 2.13 -1.89
N ASP A 28 -7.96 1.94 -0.70
CA ASP A 28 -7.77 3.03 0.26
C ASP A 28 -6.70 4.01 -0.23
N PHE A 29 -5.76 3.55 -1.07
CA PHE A 29 -4.76 4.40 -1.70
C PHE A 29 -5.23 5.10 -2.96
N TYR A 30 -6.35 4.69 -3.58
CA TYR A 30 -6.93 5.46 -4.70
C TYR A 30 -7.36 6.86 -4.26
N LYS A 31 -7.55 7.07 -2.95
CA LYS A 31 -7.83 8.39 -2.37
C LYS A 31 -6.58 9.28 -2.26
N CYS A 32 -5.37 8.71 -2.37
CA CYS A 32 -4.12 9.49 -2.36
C CYS A 32 -3.97 10.30 -3.64
N ASP A 33 -4.41 9.75 -4.78
CA ASP A 33 -4.53 10.48 -6.04
C ASP A 33 -5.76 9.98 -6.82
N PRO A 34 -6.90 10.68 -6.71
CA PRO A 34 -8.13 10.32 -7.41
C PRO A 34 -8.08 10.58 -8.92
N ASP A 35 -7.13 11.40 -9.40
CA ASP A 35 -6.94 11.66 -10.83
C ASP A 35 -6.18 10.50 -11.50
N SER A 36 -5.41 9.72 -10.72
CA SER A 36 -4.66 8.57 -11.20
C SER A 36 -5.52 7.33 -11.44
N LYS A 37 -5.19 6.59 -12.52
CA LYS A 37 -5.83 5.31 -12.81
C LYS A 37 -5.50 4.29 -11.70
N PRO A 38 -6.45 3.43 -11.28
CA PRO A 38 -6.22 2.40 -10.26
C PRO A 38 -4.97 1.52 -10.50
N ARG A 39 -4.67 1.23 -11.77
CA ARG A 39 -3.50 0.46 -12.17
C ARG A 39 -2.18 1.19 -11.85
N VAL A 40 -2.14 2.51 -11.97
CA VAL A 40 -0.96 3.33 -11.63
C VAL A 40 -0.72 3.25 -10.14
N ILE A 41 -1.76 3.49 -9.33
CA ILE A 41 -1.67 3.40 -7.87
C ILE A 41 -1.20 2.01 -7.42
N LYS A 42 -1.76 0.94 -8.00
CA LYS A 42 -1.31 -0.42 -7.70
C LYS A 42 0.16 -0.65 -8.04
N ASN A 43 0.63 -0.14 -9.18
CA ASN A 43 2.03 -0.27 -9.58
C ASN A 43 2.96 0.48 -8.62
N ILE A 44 2.57 1.66 -8.15
CA ILE A 44 3.32 2.45 -7.18
C ILE A 44 3.37 1.71 -5.83
N ALA A 45 2.23 1.20 -5.34
CA ALA A 45 2.19 0.39 -4.12
C ALA A 45 3.12 -0.84 -4.21
N ASN A 46 3.10 -1.54 -5.34
CA ASN A 46 4.01 -2.67 -5.58
C ASN A 46 5.49 -2.22 -5.67
N GLY A 47 5.75 -1.02 -6.19
CA GLY A 47 7.07 -0.40 -6.16
C GLY A 47 7.58 -0.17 -4.74
N LEU A 48 6.71 0.35 -3.86
CA LEU A 48 6.99 0.52 -2.43
C LEU A 48 7.25 -0.82 -1.72
N VAL A 49 6.57 -1.89 -2.14
CA VAL A 49 6.86 -3.24 -1.63
C VAL A 49 8.25 -3.71 -2.02
N LYS A 50 8.65 -3.50 -3.28
CA LYS A 50 10.02 -3.81 -3.74
C LYS A 50 11.09 -2.99 -3.01
N LYS A 51 10.76 -1.76 -2.61
CA LYS A 51 11.62 -0.88 -1.79
C LYS A 51 11.66 -1.29 -0.31
N GLY A 52 10.81 -2.22 0.13
CA GLY A 52 10.67 -2.60 1.54
C GLY A 52 9.90 -1.59 2.39
N GLU A 53 9.28 -0.58 1.78
CA GLU A 53 8.51 0.45 2.48
C GLU A 53 7.08 -0.01 2.81
N LEU A 54 6.56 -0.98 2.07
CA LEU A 54 5.27 -1.62 2.32
C LEU A 54 5.42 -3.14 2.28
N MET A 55 4.56 -3.84 3.00
CA MET A 55 4.32 -5.27 2.81
C MET A 55 3.01 -5.46 2.05
N PHE A 56 2.94 -6.55 1.28
CA PHE A 56 1.79 -6.92 0.48
C PHE A 56 1.23 -8.26 0.95
N TRP A 57 -0.09 -8.41 0.95
CA TRP A 57 -0.75 -9.71 1.03
C TRP A 57 -1.99 -9.74 0.18
N SER A 58 -2.32 -10.97 -0.26
CA SER A 58 -3.59 -11.26 -0.90
C SER A 58 -4.66 -11.46 0.18
N SER A 59 -5.81 -10.81 0.02
CA SER A 59 -6.98 -10.98 0.88
C SER A 59 -8.18 -11.37 0.01
N GLY A 60 -8.24 -12.64 -0.37
CA GLY A 60 -9.31 -13.17 -1.23
C GLY A 60 -9.34 -12.51 -2.61
N SER A 61 -10.41 -11.77 -2.90
CA SER A 61 -10.60 -11.07 -4.19
C SER A 61 -9.88 -9.72 -4.28
N THR A 62 -9.16 -9.30 -3.23
CA THR A 62 -8.49 -8.00 -3.17
C THR A 62 -7.08 -8.11 -2.60
N THR A 63 -6.35 -7.00 -2.66
CA THR A 63 -4.97 -6.90 -2.21
C THR A 63 -4.85 -5.83 -1.15
N MET A 64 -3.97 -6.07 -0.19
CA MET A 64 -3.77 -5.18 0.94
C MET A 64 -2.29 -4.87 1.14
N TYR A 65 -2.02 -3.71 1.77
CA TYR A 65 -0.70 -3.21 2.05
C TYR A 65 -0.61 -2.61 3.45
N ALA A 66 0.54 -2.78 4.10
CA ALA A 66 0.84 -2.22 5.43
C ALA A 66 2.27 -1.72 5.48
N ARG A 67 2.51 -0.78 6.39
CA ARG A 67 3.85 -0.47 6.87
C ARG A 67 4.44 -1.67 7.63
N PRO A 68 5.66 -2.13 7.31
CA PRO A 68 6.30 -3.23 8.03
C PRO A 68 6.43 -2.97 9.53
N ASP A 69 6.63 -1.72 9.92
CA ASP A 69 6.76 -1.29 11.32
C ASP A 69 5.43 -1.28 12.10
N ARG A 70 4.29 -1.26 11.40
CA ARG A 70 2.95 -1.18 12.03
C ARG A 70 2.24 -2.51 12.13
N ILE A 71 2.69 -3.51 11.39
CA ILE A 71 2.11 -4.85 11.43
C ILE A 71 3.02 -5.72 12.28
N LYS A 72 2.46 -6.29 13.35
CA LYS A 72 3.10 -7.44 13.98
C LYS A 72 2.96 -8.60 13.00
N ASN A 73 4.04 -9.32 12.75
CA ASN A 73 3.98 -10.61 12.06
C ASN A 73 3.19 -11.60 12.94
N GLU A 74 1.86 -11.45 12.99
CA GLU A 74 0.95 -12.28 13.78
C GLU A 74 0.18 -13.30 12.93
N GLU A 75 0.41 -13.34 11.61
CA GLU A 75 0.00 -14.48 10.76
C GLU A 75 1.24 -15.19 10.22
N GLY A 76 1.40 -16.44 10.64
CA GLY A 76 2.47 -17.32 10.21
C GLY A 76 2.46 -17.52 8.70
N ALA A 77 3.67 -17.59 8.14
CA ALA A 77 3.99 -18.47 7.02
C ALA A 77 3.03 -18.48 5.81
N GLU A 78 2.63 -17.35 5.23
CA GLU A 78 2.09 -17.34 3.87
C GLU A 78 2.17 -15.96 3.18
N GLY A 79 3.28 -15.25 3.38
CA GLY A 79 3.71 -14.23 2.43
C GLY A 79 4.18 -14.92 1.15
N ILE A 80 3.28 -15.10 0.19
CA ILE A 80 3.58 -15.77 -1.08
C ILE A 80 4.66 -14.98 -1.82
N ASN A 81 5.76 -15.67 -2.11
CA ASN A 81 6.89 -15.29 -2.95
C ASN A 81 6.46 -15.05 -4.40
#